data_AF-A0A034VJQ7-F1
#
_entry.id   AF-A0A034VJQ7-F1
#
_cell.length_a   1.000
_cell.length_b   1.000
_cell.length_c   1.000
_cell.angle_alpha   90.00
_cell.angle_beta   90.00
_cell.angle_gamma   90.00
#
_symmetry.space_group_name_H-M   'P 1'
#
loop_
_entity.id
_entity.type
_entity.pdbx_description
1 polymer ?
#
loop_
_entity_poly.entity_id
_entity_poly.type
_entity_poly.pdbx_seq_one_letter_code
_entity_poly.pdbx_strand_id
1 'polypeptide(L)'
;VEYERGFGDLNANFFLGLDKIHALTHSRSHELWFQLEDFQNEKRVAKYESFAIGNAQDKYELIALGKYSGTAGDSFSQHLGQKFTTKDKHNDEDSDNCAVRHKAAWWYKHCLESNLNGLYL
;
A
#
# COMPACT_ATOMS: atom_id res chain seq x y z
N VAL A 1 -3.01 12.69 7.85
CA VAL A 1 -1.90 13.20 8.70
C VAL A 1 -1.00 12.10 9.23
N GLU A 2 -1.52 11.07 9.91
CA GLU A 2 -0.66 10.02 10.50
C GLU A 2 0.08 9.19 9.44
N TYR A 3 -0.63 8.66 8.44
CA TYR A 3 -0.02 7.96 7.30
C TYR A 3 0.95 8.83 6.49
N GLU A 4 0.77 10.17 6.46
CA GLU A 4 1.69 11.07 5.73
C GLU A 4 3.05 11.11 6.41
N ARG A 5 3.05 11.26 7.74
CA ARG A 5 4.28 11.37 8.56
C ARG A 5 4.91 10.01 8.88
N GLY A 6 4.11 8.95 8.95
CA GLY A 6 4.50 7.65 9.45
C GLY A 6 4.29 7.52 10.97
N PHE A 7 4.23 6.28 11.43
CA PHE A 7 3.91 5.92 12.81
C PHE A 7 4.43 4.52 13.15
N GLY A 8 4.41 4.18 14.45
CA GLY A 8 4.89 2.89 14.96
C GLY A 8 6.38 2.89 15.33
N ASP A 9 6.94 1.69 15.48
CA ASP A 9 8.32 1.47 15.92
C ASP A 9 9.09 0.69 14.85
N LEU A 10 10.25 1.22 14.42
CA LEU A 10 11.12 0.59 13.42
C LEU A 10 11.64 -0.79 13.86
N ASN A 11 11.62 -1.10 15.15
CA ASN A 11 11.98 -2.42 15.70
C ASN A 11 10.77 -3.36 15.85
N ALA A 12 9.57 -2.92 15.47
CA ALA A 12 8.33 -3.68 15.53
C ALA A 12 7.42 -3.33 14.33
N ASN A 13 6.12 -3.11 14.59
CA ASN A 13 5.17 -2.69 13.56
C ASN A 13 5.26 -1.18 13.34
N PHE A 14 5.51 -0.79 12.10
CA PHE A 14 5.53 0.61 11.70
C PHE A 14 5.02 0.81 10.28
N PHE A 15 4.62 2.05 10.00
CA PHE A 15 4.40 2.56 8.66
C PHE A 15 5.36 3.74 8.44
N LEU A 16 6.21 3.66 7.41
CA LEU A 16 7.32 4.60 7.21
C LEU A 16 6.88 6.07 7.06
N GLY A 17 5.71 6.28 6.46
CA GLY A 17 5.15 7.58 6.13
C GLY A 17 5.18 7.85 4.62
N LEU A 18 4.06 8.29 4.06
CA LEU A 18 3.89 8.50 2.63
C LEU A 18 4.86 9.57 2.09
N ASP A 19 5.18 10.61 2.85
CA ASP A 19 6.15 11.63 2.43
C ASP A 19 7.54 11.02 2.21
N LYS A 20 7.95 10.11 3.12
CA LYS A 20 9.24 9.42 3.02
C LYS A 20 9.23 8.39 1.88
N ILE A 21 8.14 7.65 1.72
CA ILE A 21 7.99 6.67 0.63
C ILE A 21 8.02 7.37 -0.73
N HIS A 22 7.33 8.51 -0.87
CA HIS A 22 7.38 9.34 -2.07
C HIS A 22 8.80 9.82 -2.36
N ALA A 23 9.47 10.43 -1.36
CA ALA A 23 10.84 10.92 -1.53
C ALA A 23 11.82 9.81 -1.96
N LEU A 24 11.72 8.61 -1.37
CA LEU A 24 12.54 7.46 -1.74
C LEU A 24 12.28 7.04 -3.19
N THR A 25 11.02 6.78 -3.53
CA THR A 25 10.63 6.25 -4.85
C THR A 25 10.78 7.27 -5.99
N HIS A 26 10.74 8.57 -5.69
CA HIS A 26 11.01 9.62 -6.66
C HIS A 26 12.50 9.82 -6.94
N SER A 27 13.37 9.54 -5.96
CA SER A 27 14.82 9.76 -6.10
C SER A 27 15.52 8.80 -7.07
N ARG A 28 14.99 7.58 -7.22
CA ARG A 28 15.46 6.54 -8.14
C ARG A 28 14.43 5.42 -8.23
N SER A 29 14.56 4.57 -9.24
CA SER A 29 13.76 3.35 -9.36
C SER A 29 13.96 2.43 -8.15
N HIS A 30 12.84 1.92 -7.62
CA HIS A 30 12.81 0.94 -6.54
C HIS A 30 11.90 -0.22 -6.92
N GLU A 31 12.29 -1.43 -6.55
CA GLU A 31 11.40 -2.59 -6.55
C GLU A 31 10.55 -2.62 -5.28
N LEU A 32 9.40 -3.27 -5.33
CA LEU A 32 8.56 -3.53 -4.15
C LEU A 32 8.46 -5.03 -3.90
N TRP A 33 8.69 -5.42 -2.66
CA TRP A 33 8.64 -6.80 -2.22
C TRP A 33 7.71 -6.90 -1.01
N PHE A 34 6.60 -7.63 -1.18
CA PHE A 34 5.80 -8.10 -0.05
C PHE A 34 6.29 -9.48 0.37
N GLN A 35 6.65 -9.61 1.64
CA GLN A 35 6.99 -10.88 2.27
C GLN A 35 5.85 -11.25 3.21
N LEU A 36 5.25 -12.41 2.98
CA LEU A 36 4.05 -12.87 3.66
C LEU A 36 4.34 -14.22 4.32
N GLU A 37 3.79 -14.40 5.51
CA GLU A 37 3.86 -15.66 6.27
C GLU A 37 2.49 -15.92 6.86
N ASP A 38 1.97 -17.14 6.69
CA ASP A 38 0.71 -17.55 7.31
C ASP A 38 0.92 -18.19 8.70
N PHE A 39 -0.18 -18.51 9.38
CA PHE A 39 -0.14 -19.14 10.71
C PHE A 39 0.41 -20.58 10.71
N GLN A 40 0.58 -21.19 9.54
CA GLN A 40 1.22 -22.49 9.35
C GLN A 40 2.73 -22.34 9.00
N ASN A 41 3.27 -21.11 9.05
CA ASN A 41 4.63 -20.73 8.67
C ASN A 41 4.94 -20.92 7.17
N GLU A 42 3.91 -20.98 6.31
CA GLU A 42 4.11 -20.95 4.86
C GLU A 42 4.50 -19.54 4.42
N LYS A 43 5.65 -19.44 3.73
CA LYS A 43 6.19 -18.16 3.27
C LYS A 43 5.93 -17.94 1.79
N ARG A 44 5.38 -16.78 1.45
CA ARG A 44 5.16 -16.36 0.07
C ARG A 44 5.69 -14.96 -0.18
N VAL A 45 5.99 -14.68 -1.45
CA VAL A 45 6.47 -13.37 -1.88
C VAL A 45 5.67 -12.84 -3.07
N ALA A 46 5.43 -11.54 -3.09
CA ALA A 46 4.98 -10.80 -4.28
C ALA A 46 6.00 -9.69 -4.57
N LYS A 47 6.57 -9.68 -5.77
CA LYS A 47 7.60 -8.74 -6.20
C LYS A 47 7.12 -7.96 -7.41
N TYR A 48 7.45 -6.67 -7.45
CA TYR A 48 7.17 -5.78 -8.57
C TYR A 48 8.46 -5.06 -8.97
N GLU A 49 8.78 -5.12 -10.26
CA GLU A 49 10.04 -4.59 -10.84
C GLU A 49 10.21 -3.06 -10.67
N SER A 50 9.10 -2.35 -10.42
CA SER A 50 9.11 -0.92 -10.10
C SER A 50 8.01 -0.59 -9.12
N PHE A 51 8.22 0.43 -8.29
CA PHE A 51 7.25 0.99 -7.37
C PHE A 51 7.52 2.47 -7.16
N ALA A 52 6.50 3.29 -7.38
CA ALA A 52 6.54 4.70 -7.02
C ALA A 52 5.15 5.23 -6.70
N ILE A 53 5.13 6.23 -5.82
CA ILE A 53 3.90 6.93 -5.43
C ILE A 53 4.02 8.43 -5.71
N GLY A 54 2.89 9.08 -5.97
CA GLY A 54 2.78 10.52 -6.13
C GLY A 54 3.04 11.27 -4.82
N ASN A 55 3.02 12.61 -4.91
CA ASN A 55 3.17 13.47 -3.74
C ASN A 55 1.81 13.69 -3.03
N ALA A 56 1.78 14.55 -2.01
CA ALA A 56 0.57 14.89 -1.27
C ALA A 56 -0.53 15.56 -2.13
N GLN A 57 -0.15 16.39 -3.11
CA GLN A 57 -1.09 17.06 -4.02
C GLN A 57 -1.80 16.03 -4.93
N ASP A 58 -1.07 14.99 -5.33
CA ASP A 58 -1.58 13.85 -6.09
C ASP A 58 -2.20 12.77 -5.19
N LYS A 59 -2.42 13.07 -3.90
CA LYS A 59 -3.00 12.16 -2.91
C LYS A 59 -2.24 10.82 -2.82
N TYR A 60 -0.93 10.89 -3.03
CA TYR A 60 -0.01 9.74 -3.02
C TYR A 60 -0.46 8.60 -3.93
N GLU A 61 -0.99 8.92 -5.12
CA GLU A 61 -1.38 7.94 -6.14
C GLU A 61 -0.30 6.88 -6.38
N LEU A 62 -0.68 5.62 -6.55
CA LEU A 62 0.25 4.57 -6.97
C LEU A 62 0.57 4.77 -8.47
N ILE A 63 1.61 5.54 -8.76
CA ILE A 63 1.92 6.01 -10.13
C ILE A 63 2.73 5.01 -10.94
N ALA A 64 3.45 4.09 -10.30
CA ALA A 64 4.22 3.07 -11.00
C ALA A 64 4.19 1.76 -10.23
N LEU A 65 3.91 0.68 -10.96
CA LEU A 65 4.03 -0.69 -10.49
C LEU A 65 4.53 -1.55 -11.65
N GLY A 66 5.67 -2.21 -11.44
CA GLY A 66 6.32 -3.01 -12.47
C GLY A 66 5.67 -4.38 -12.64
N LYS A 67 6.23 -5.20 -13.53
CA LYS A 67 5.72 -6.55 -13.74
C LYS A 67 5.79 -7.35 -12.43
N TYR A 68 4.70 -8.05 -12.13
CA TYR A 68 4.63 -8.96 -11.00
C TYR A 68 5.48 -10.22 -11.22
N SER A 69 6.10 -10.69 -10.15
CA SER A 69 6.63 -12.05 -10.02
C SER A 69 6.53 -12.52 -8.57
N GLY A 70 6.40 -13.84 -8.33
CA GLY A 70 6.36 -14.37 -6.97
C GLY A 70 5.43 -15.56 -6.79
N THR A 71 5.30 -15.99 -5.55
CA THR A 71 4.50 -17.16 -5.13
C THR A 71 3.20 -16.79 -4.43
N ALA A 72 3.01 -15.53 -4.02
CA ALA A 72 1.85 -15.07 -3.27
C ALA A 72 0.56 -14.93 -4.10
N GLY A 73 0.69 -14.81 -5.42
CA GLY A 73 -0.38 -14.33 -6.29
C GLY A 73 -0.32 -12.80 -6.45
N ASP A 74 -0.90 -12.29 -7.53
CA ASP A 74 -0.93 -10.87 -7.82
C ASP A 74 -2.25 -10.24 -7.33
N SER A 75 -2.23 -9.73 -6.11
CA SER A 75 -3.35 -9.01 -5.50
C SER A 75 -3.07 -7.50 -5.36
N PHE A 76 -1.91 -7.01 -5.81
CA PHE A 76 -1.57 -5.58 -5.70
C PHE A 76 -1.73 -4.82 -7.02
N SER A 77 -1.61 -5.47 -8.18
CA SER A 77 -1.63 -4.77 -9.48
C SER A 77 -2.90 -3.98 -9.77
N GLN A 78 -4.07 -4.42 -9.29
CA GLN A 78 -5.32 -3.67 -9.48
C GLN A 78 -5.37 -2.32 -8.77
N HIS A 79 -4.48 -2.10 -7.81
CA HIS A 79 -4.38 -0.86 -7.05
C HIS A 79 -3.55 0.19 -7.81
N LEU A 80 -2.94 -0.16 -8.94
CA LEU A 80 -2.20 0.77 -9.79
C LEU A 80 -3.13 1.90 -10.28
N GLY A 81 -2.64 3.14 -10.19
CA GLY A 81 -3.38 4.37 -10.52
C GLY A 81 -4.38 4.81 -9.46
N GLN A 82 -4.52 4.07 -8.36
CA GLN A 82 -5.43 4.45 -7.28
C GLN A 82 -4.77 5.42 -6.32
N LYS A 83 -5.58 6.27 -5.68
CA LYS A 83 -5.13 7.25 -4.69
C LYS A 83 -5.16 6.64 -3.29
N PHE A 84 -4.32 7.16 -2.39
CA PHE A 84 -4.28 6.65 -1.03
C PHE A 84 -5.51 7.12 -0.26
N THR A 85 -6.30 6.18 0.25
CA THR A 85 -7.55 6.43 0.98
C THR A 85 -7.39 6.09 2.45
N THR A 86 -7.88 6.98 3.30
CA THR A 86 -7.92 6.82 4.76
C THR A 86 -9.35 7.04 5.26
N LYS A 87 -9.63 6.69 6.52
CA LYS A 87 -10.94 6.92 7.14
C LYS A 87 -11.41 8.39 7.07
N ASP A 88 -10.47 9.33 7.04
CA ASP A 88 -10.69 10.78 6.99
C ASP A 88 -10.58 11.37 5.57
N LYS A 89 -10.05 10.63 4.59
CA LYS A 89 -9.90 11.08 3.20
C LYS A 89 -10.40 9.99 2.24
N HIS A 90 -11.64 10.14 1.78
CA HIS A 90 -12.25 9.29 0.76
C HIS A 90 -11.68 9.62 -0.63
N ASN A 91 -10.76 8.79 -1.14
CA ASN A 91 -10.11 8.99 -2.43
C ASN A 91 -10.26 7.79 -3.38
N ASP A 92 -11.02 6.77 -2.97
CA ASP A 92 -11.26 5.56 -3.77
C ASP A 92 -12.46 5.74 -4.71
N GLU A 93 -12.72 4.74 -5.55
CA GLU A 93 -13.75 4.77 -6.58
C GLU A 93 -15.11 4.23 -6.09
N ASP A 94 -15.20 3.78 -4.83
CA ASP A 94 -16.43 3.24 -4.24
C ASP A 94 -17.35 4.37 -3.75
N SER A 95 -18.65 4.05 -3.74
CA SER A 95 -19.68 4.90 -3.15
C SER A 95 -19.52 5.07 -1.65
N ASP A 96 -19.06 4.02 -0.96
CA ASP A 96 -18.76 4.01 0.47
C ASP A 96 -17.25 4.12 0.69
N ASN A 97 -16.82 4.65 1.84
CA ASN A 97 -15.40 4.74 2.14
C ASN A 97 -14.80 3.37 2.50
N CYS A 98 -13.99 2.81 1.58
CA CYS A 98 -13.35 1.51 1.75
C CYS A 98 -12.45 1.46 2.98
N ALA A 99 -11.78 2.57 3.33
CA ALA A 99 -10.94 2.66 4.52
C ALA A 99 -11.74 2.52 5.83
N VAL A 100 -12.99 3.01 5.85
CA VAL A 100 -13.89 2.82 6.99
C VAL A 100 -14.36 1.38 7.06
N ARG A 101 -14.79 0.81 5.93
CA ARG A 101 -15.30 -0.57 5.84
C ARG A 101 -14.24 -1.61 6.23
N HIS A 102 -13.02 -1.45 5.73
CA HIS A 102 -11.92 -2.39 5.92
C HIS A 102 -10.96 -2.01 7.05
N LYS A 103 -11.29 -0.94 7.79
CA LYS A 103 -10.60 -0.47 9.01
C LYS A 103 -9.09 -0.32 8.81
N ALA A 104 -8.71 0.28 7.68
CA ALA A 104 -7.33 0.39 7.25
C ALA A 104 -7.16 1.57 6.28
N ALA A 105 -5.95 1.80 5.81
CA ALA A 105 -5.70 2.75 4.74
C ALA A 105 -4.84 2.11 3.66
N TRP A 106 -5.21 2.34 2.40
CA TRP A 106 -4.58 1.72 1.25
C TRP A 106 -4.89 2.47 -0.04
N TRP A 107 -4.28 2.04 -1.14
CA TRP A 107 -4.62 2.46 -2.50
C TRP A 107 -5.91 1.76 -2.99
N TYR A 108 -7.03 1.96 -2.30
CA TYR A 108 -8.28 1.27 -2.60
C TYR A 108 -8.83 1.62 -3.98
N LYS A 109 -9.45 0.62 -4.63
CA LYS A 109 -10.24 0.80 -5.85
C LYS A 109 -11.73 0.69 -5.52
N HIS A 110 -12.27 -0.53 -5.54
CA HIS A 110 -13.67 -0.83 -5.24
C HIS A 110 -13.84 -2.26 -4.69
N CYS A 111 -13.30 -2.64 -3.53
CA CYS A 111 -12.42 -1.89 -2.63
C CYS A 111 -10.98 -2.40 -2.70
N LEU A 112 -10.78 -3.72 -2.54
CA LEU A 112 -9.46 -4.30 -2.39
C LEU A 112 -9.40 -5.78 -2.77
N GLU A 113 -8.20 -6.24 -3.13
CA GLU A 113 -7.79 -7.65 -3.03
C GLU A 113 -6.58 -7.82 -2.08
N SER A 114 -6.00 -6.72 -1.60
CA SER A 114 -4.95 -6.71 -0.58
C SER A 114 -5.23 -5.66 0.50
N ASN A 115 -5.00 -6.00 1.77
CA ASN A 115 -5.26 -5.10 2.91
C ASN A 115 -4.21 -5.24 4.02
N LEU A 116 -2.93 -5.03 3.68
CA LEU A 116 -1.82 -5.28 4.60
C LEU A 116 -1.74 -4.31 5.79
N ASN A 117 -2.42 -3.16 5.69
CA ASN A 117 -2.62 -2.22 6.80
C ASN A 117 -3.90 -2.50 7.60
N GLY A 118 -4.48 -3.70 7.42
CA GLY A 118 -5.69 -4.20 8.08
C GLY A 118 -5.59 -4.34 9.59
N LEU A 119 -6.71 -4.71 10.20
CA LEU A 119 -6.72 -5.21 11.57
C LEU A 119 -5.87 -6.48 11.67
N TYR A 120 -5.04 -6.54 12.70
CA TYR A 120 -4.36 -7.77 13.10
C TYR A 120 -5.35 -8.64 13.89
N LEU A 121 -5.55 -9.88 13.47
CA LEU A 121 -6.54 -10.83 14.02
C LEU A 121 -5.89 -12.03 14.69
#